data_AF-A0A1E9W7N8-F1
#
_entry.id   AF-A0A1E9W7N8-F1
#
_cell.length_a   1.000
_cell.length_b   1.000
_cell.length_c   1.000
_cell.angle_alpha   90.00
_cell.angle_beta   90.00
_cell.angle_gamma   90.00
#
_symmetry.space_group_name_H-M   'P 1'
#
loop_
_entity.id
_entity.type
_entity.pdbx_description
1 polymer ?
#
loop_
_entity_poly.entity_id
_entity_poly.type
_entity_poly.pdbx_seq_one_letter_code
_entity_poly.pdbx_strand_id
1 'polypeptide(L)'
;MEGTVLRIEQGSLHDGAGLRTVVYLKGCPLRCAWCSIPESQSKQIEKGFGQTMTAEEVMDEIEKDAVFYFHSDGGVTISGGEALVQADFAKEILQKSKYIGINTVLETSFCGAYNEIQKVAPYVDTLFVDVKMFTSKLHKQWTGLDNQQILKNIRRFLIEYPNCEVRIRVPVVPGINMNLTELLTIACFVADLDRFVPLELLPYHCYGMHGYQALGLEYPLADTPAPSPKEMFALADQLARTVPHLLVTALTKTFIYLLNPSFILWINERHSLAAASSRIELLLKSVSVFLRCFFEVNLSNEHWLNRYIFTVCRLSCDRCYDF
;
A
#
# COMPACT_ATOMS: atom_id res chain seq x y z
N MET A 1 -26.80 -6.26 -1.28
CA MET A 1 -26.44 -5.91 -2.68
C MET A 1 -25.76 -7.10 -3.34
N GLU A 2 -25.88 -7.29 -4.67
CA GLU A 2 -25.12 -8.31 -5.41
C GLU A 2 -23.85 -7.75 -6.06
N GLY A 3 -22.83 -8.60 -6.17
CA GLY A 3 -21.59 -8.33 -6.88
C GLY A 3 -20.99 -9.60 -7.46
N THR A 4 -20.01 -9.44 -8.34
CA THR A 4 -19.31 -10.56 -8.97
C THR A 4 -17.98 -10.81 -8.27
N VAL A 5 -17.92 -11.91 -7.52
CA VAL A 5 -16.75 -12.36 -6.76
C VAL A 5 -16.02 -13.40 -7.59
N LEU A 6 -14.71 -13.23 -7.74
CA LEU A 6 -13.86 -14.21 -8.42
C LEU A 6 -13.68 -15.46 -7.55
N ARG A 7 -13.23 -15.25 -6.32
CA ARG A 7 -13.02 -16.27 -5.29
C ARG A 7 -12.88 -15.61 -3.93
N ILE A 8 -13.03 -16.41 -2.89
CA ILE A 8 -12.73 -16.04 -1.51
C ILE A 8 -11.60 -16.96 -1.04
N GLU A 9 -10.54 -16.37 -0.50
CA GLU A 9 -9.38 -17.09 0.01
C GLU A 9 -9.27 -16.88 1.51
N GLN A 10 -9.35 -17.96 2.27
CA GLN A 10 -9.25 -17.94 3.72
C GLN A 10 -7.80 -18.17 4.14
N GLY A 11 -7.38 -17.51 5.21
CA GLY A 11 -6.09 -17.80 5.84
C GLY A 11 -4.88 -17.11 5.22
N SER A 12 -5.06 -16.00 4.49
CA SER A 12 -3.93 -15.25 3.94
C SER A 12 -3.12 -14.54 5.02
N LEU A 13 -1.80 -14.53 4.84
CA LEU A 13 -0.81 -13.85 5.68
C LEU A 13 -0.13 -12.66 4.98
N HIS A 14 -0.41 -12.44 3.70
CA HIS A 14 0.33 -11.47 2.87
C HIS A 14 -0.54 -10.27 2.46
N ASP A 15 -1.87 -10.37 2.62
CA ASP A 15 -2.84 -9.37 2.17
C ASP A 15 -3.24 -8.39 3.29
N GLY A 16 -2.38 -8.24 4.30
CA GLY A 16 -2.55 -7.35 5.44
C GLY A 16 -2.06 -7.97 6.75
N ALA A 17 -2.14 -7.21 7.84
CA ALA A 17 -1.78 -7.73 9.16
C ALA A 17 -2.76 -8.83 9.61
N GLY A 18 -2.24 -9.82 10.32
CA GLY A 18 -2.99 -10.94 10.87
C GLY A 18 -3.45 -11.96 9.83
N LEU A 19 -4.28 -12.92 10.25
CA LEU A 19 -4.90 -13.89 9.35
C LEU A 19 -6.07 -13.22 8.64
N ARG A 20 -6.13 -13.33 7.31
CA ARG A 20 -7.15 -12.61 6.54
C ARG A 20 -7.94 -13.51 5.61
N THR A 21 -9.21 -13.16 5.47
CA THR A 21 -10.04 -13.64 4.36
C THR A 21 -10.04 -12.60 3.25
N VAL A 22 -9.57 -13.00 2.08
CA VAL A 22 -9.43 -12.14 0.92
C VAL A 22 -10.59 -12.39 -0.02
N VAL A 23 -11.39 -11.34 -0.27
CA VAL A 23 -12.47 -11.35 -1.25
C VAL A 23 -11.94 -10.76 -2.54
N TYR A 24 -11.66 -11.62 -3.52
CA TYR A 24 -11.20 -11.18 -4.84
C TYR A 24 -12.40 -10.82 -5.70
N LEU A 25 -12.57 -9.54 -6.02
CA LEU A 25 -13.63 -9.04 -6.89
C LEU A 25 -13.25 -9.12 -8.36
N LYS A 26 -14.24 -9.26 -9.24
CA LYS A 26 -14.07 -9.18 -10.70
C LYS A 26 -14.23 -7.75 -11.23
N GLY A 27 -13.68 -7.52 -12.42
CA GLY A 27 -13.59 -6.23 -13.07
C GLY A 27 -12.30 -5.48 -12.71
N CYS A 28 -11.50 -5.14 -13.71
CA CYS A 28 -10.36 -4.22 -13.58
C CYS A 28 -10.29 -3.34 -14.84
N PRO A 29 -10.11 -2.01 -14.73
CA PRO A 29 -9.92 -1.16 -15.90
C PRO A 29 -8.50 -1.25 -16.48
N LEU A 30 -7.52 -1.70 -15.68
CA LEU A 30 -6.14 -1.87 -16.12
C LEU A 30 -5.94 -3.22 -16.84
N ARG A 31 -4.92 -3.28 -17.69
CA ARG A 31 -4.43 -4.44 -18.42
C ARG A 31 -2.93 -4.59 -18.19
N CYS A 32 -2.55 -4.75 -16.92
CA CYS A 32 -1.14 -4.89 -16.53
C CYS A 32 -0.53 -6.12 -17.20
N ALA A 33 0.59 -5.96 -17.90
CA ALA A 33 1.27 -7.07 -18.56
C ALA A 33 1.71 -8.19 -17.60
N TRP A 34 1.91 -7.87 -16.32
CA TRP A 34 2.24 -8.80 -15.24
C TRP A 34 1.04 -9.17 -14.36
N CYS A 35 -0.20 -8.94 -14.79
CA CYS A 35 -1.39 -9.24 -13.97
C CYS A 35 -1.36 -10.69 -13.46
N SER A 36 -1.44 -10.87 -12.14
CA SER A 36 -1.41 -12.19 -11.49
C SER A 36 -2.77 -12.89 -11.49
N ILE A 37 -3.84 -12.15 -11.80
CA ILE A 37 -5.23 -12.62 -11.74
C ILE A 37 -5.94 -12.13 -13.03
N PRO A 38 -5.51 -12.56 -14.22
CA PRO A 38 -6.12 -12.09 -15.48
C PRO A 38 -7.63 -12.38 -15.54
N GLU A 39 -8.11 -13.42 -14.87
CA GLU A 39 -9.52 -13.77 -14.78
C GLU A 39 -10.37 -12.77 -13.96
N SER A 40 -9.74 -11.85 -13.22
CA SER A 40 -10.44 -10.75 -12.57
C SER A 40 -10.61 -9.53 -13.47
N GLN A 41 -9.98 -9.47 -14.65
CA GLN A 41 -10.01 -8.25 -15.48
C GLN A 41 -11.40 -7.94 -16.06
N SER A 42 -12.11 -8.98 -16.50
CA SER A 42 -13.52 -8.85 -16.90
C SER A 42 -14.41 -8.87 -15.67
N LYS A 43 -15.45 -8.03 -15.68
CA LYS A 43 -16.51 -8.09 -14.67
C LYS A 43 -17.41 -9.31 -14.87
N GLN A 44 -17.47 -9.85 -16.08
CA GLN A 44 -18.32 -10.99 -16.40
C GLN A 44 -17.69 -12.31 -15.94
N ILE A 45 -18.53 -13.26 -15.56
CA ILE A 45 -18.11 -14.64 -15.28
C ILE A 45 -17.72 -15.27 -16.62
N GLU A 46 -16.47 -15.70 -16.72
CA GLU A 46 -15.90 -16.27 -17.93
C GLU A 46 -15.25 -17.59 -17.61
N LYS A 47 -15.54 -18.63 -18.39
CA LYS A 47 -14.92 -19.96 -18.25
C LYS A 47 -14.99 -20.55 -16.83
N GLY A 48 -16.08 -20.26 -16.10
CA GLY A 48 -16.27 -20.70 -14.72
C GLY A 48 -15.53 -19.87 -13.66
N PHE A 49 -14.82 -18.81 -14.05
CA PHE A 49 -14.15 -17.92 -13.11
C PHE A 49 -15.10 -16.88 -12.53
N GLY A 50 -15.47 -17.11 -11.28
CA GLY A 50 -16.29 -16.23 -10.45
C GLY A 50 -17.75 -16.63 -10.40
N GLN A 51 -18.45 -15.97 -9.47
CA GLN A 51 -19.85 -16.18 -9.16
C GLN A 51 -20.49 -14.87 -8.73
N THR A 52 -21.81 -14.74 -8.94
CA THR A 52 -22.58 -13.65 -8.34
C THR A 52 -22.86 -14.02 -6.90
N MET A 53 -22.53 -13.13 -5.97
CA MET A 53 -22.82 -13.28 -4.55
C MET A 53 -23.48 -12.01 -4.03
N THR A 54 -24.38 -12.17 -3.08
CA THR A 54 -24.86 -11.10 -2.21
C THR A 54 -23.80 -10.73 -1.18
N ALA A 55 -23.87 -9.50 -0.66
CA ALA A 55 -22.97 -9.07 0.41
C ALA A 55 -23.18 -9.93 1.67
N GLU A 56 -24.42 -10.39 1.91
CA GLU A 56 -24.76 -11.36 2.95
C GLU A 56 -24.00 -12.68 2.79
N GLU A 57 -24.03 -13.31 1.60
CA GLU A 57 -23.29 -14.56 1.36
C GLU A 57 -21.78 -14.37 1.52
N VAL A 58 -21.23 -13.22 1.13
CA VAL A 58 -19.81 -12.92 1.36
C VAL A 58 -19.51 -12.77 2.85
N MET A 59 -20.39 -12.11 3.61
CA MET A 59 -20.25 -11.98 5.06
C MET A 59 -20.34 -13.34 5.76
N ASP A 60 -21.23 -14.23 5.32
CA ASP A 60 -21.32 -15.59 5.84
C ASP A 60 -20.00 -16.37 5.68
N GLU A 61 -19.27 -16.15 4.57
CA GLU A 61 -17.93 -16.72 4.39
C GLU A 61 -16.87 -16.03 5.28
N ILE A 62 -16.90 -14.70 5.39
CA ILE A 62 -15.97 -13.94 6.23
C ILE A 62 -16.09 -14.33 7.70
N GLU A 63 -17.32 -14.49 8.21
CA GLU A 63 -17.59 -14.76 9.63
C GLU A 63 -17.14 -16.15 10.09
N LYS A 64 -16.96 -17.11 9.17
CA LYS A 64 -16.41 -18.44 9.49
C LYS A 64 -15.04 -18.37 10.16
N ASP A 65 -14.25 -17.34 9.83
CA ASP A 65 -12.90 -17.16 10.36
C ASP A 65 -12.81 -16.09 11.46
N ALA A 66 -13.95 -15.60 11.98
CA ALA A 66 -14.00 -14.54 12.99
C ALA A 66 -13.14 -14.82 14.23
N VAL A 67 -13.09 -16.09 14.67
CA VAL A 67 -12.25 -16.53 15.80
C VAL A 67 -10.77 -16.31 15.51
N PHE A 68 -10.32 -16.51 14.28
CA PHE A 68 -8.92 -16.33 13.92
C PHE A 68 -8.54 -14.85 13.82
N TYR A 69 -9.45 -14.01 13.30
CA TYR A 69 -9.23 -12.56 13.27
C TYR A 69 -8.97 -12.01 14.67
N PHE A 70 -9.77 -12.43 15.66
CA PHE A 70 -9.64 -12.01 17.05
C PHE A 70 -8.25 -12.32 17.66
N HIS A 71 -7.64 -13.44 17.29
CA HIS A 71 -6.33 -13.84 17.84
C HIS A 71 -5.13 -13.29 17.08
N SER A 72 -5.33 -12.86 15.84
CA SER A 72 -4.25 -12.47 14.93
C SER A 72 -4.22 -10.97 14.61
N ASP A 73 -5.16 -10.19 15.14
CA ASP A 73 -5.47 -8.83 14.67
C ASP A 73 -5.75 -8.78 13.15
N GLY A 74 -6.30 -9.89 12.63
CA GLY A 74 -6.62 -10.10 11.23
C GLY A 74 -7.97 -9.54 10.82
N GLY A 75 -8.48 -9.98 9.67
CA GLY A 75 -9.81 -9.55 9.20
C GLY A 75 -10.05 -9.80 7.73
N VAL A 76 -10.70 -8.85 7.05
CA VAL A 76 -11.08 -8.99 5.64
C VAL A 76 -10.23 -8.09 4.73
N THR A 77 -9.78 -8.62 3.60
CA THR A 77 -9.19 -7.83 2.52
C THR A 77 -10.06 -7.86 1.28
N ILE A 78 -10.37 -6.70 0.72
CA ILE A 78 -10.99 -6.63 -0.61
C ILE A 78 -9.89 -6.41 -1.65
N SER A 79 -9.74 -7.36 -2.57
CA SER A 79 -8.72 -7.36 -3.64
C SER A 79 -9.33 -7.89 -4.95
N GLY A 80 -8.55 -8.51 -5.85
CA GLY A 80 -9.02 -9.08 -7.12
C GLY A 80 -8.58 -8.28 -8.34
N GLY A 81 -9.55 -7.70 -9.03
CA GLY A 81 -9.32 -6.78 -10.12
C GLY A 81 -9.10 -5.37 -9.57
N GLU A 82 -10.10 -4.52 -9.71
CA GLU A 82 -10.15 -3.19 -9.11
C GLU A 82 -11.46 -3.06 -8.34
N ALA A 83 -11.35 -3.00 -7.01
CA ALA A 83 -12.50 -2.94 -6.11
C ALA A 83 -13.45 -1.77 -6.44
N LEU A 84 -12.92 -0.67 -6.98
CA LEU A 84 -13.71 0.50 -7.38
C LEU A 84 -14.67 0.23 -8.55
N VAL A 85 -14.49 -0.84 -9.33
CA VAL A 85 -15.44 -1.27 -10.38
C VAL A 85 -16.77 -1.76 -9.78
N GLN A 86 -16.73 -2.15 -8.50
CA GLN A 86 -17.88 -2.63 -7.73
C GLN A 86 -17.96 -1.91 -6.38
N ALA A 87 -17.70 -0.60 -6.35
CA ALA A 87 -17.54 0.15 -5.11
C ALA A 87 -18.75 0.10 -4.17
N ASP A 88 -19.99 0.08 -4.70
CA ASP A 88 -21.19 -0.04 -3.86
C ASP A 88 -21.27 -1.40 -3.16
N PHE A 89 -20.87 -2.48 -3.85
CA PHE A 89 -20.80 -3.83 -3.28
C PHE A 89 -19.64 -3.96 -2.28
N ALA A 90 -18.45 -3.47 -2.63
CA ALA A 90 -17.29 -3.45 -1.75
C ALA A 90 -17.57 -2.64 -0.47
N LYS A 91 -18.23 -1.48 -0.60
CA LYS A 91 -18.68 -0.66 0.53
C LYS A 91 -19.56 -1.48 1.49
N GLU A 92 -20.53 -2.22 0.97
CA GLU A 92 -21.46 -2.97 1.81
C GLU A 92 -20.74 -4.04 2.65
N ILE A 93 -19.81 -4.77 2.05
CA ILE A 93 -18.98 -5.76 2.76
C ILE A 93 -18.09 -5.08 3.82
N LEU A 94 -17.38 -4.00 3.46
CA LEU A 94 -16.51 -3.26 4.37
C LEU A 94 -17.30 -2.66 5.54
N GLN A 95 -18.46 -2.07 5.26
CA GLN A 95 -19.34 -1.48 6.26
C GLN A 95 -19.87 -2.53 7.23
N LYS A 96 -20.34 -3.68 6.74
CA LYS A 96 -20.83 -4.79 7.59
C LYS A 96 -19.71 -5.37 8.43
N SER A 97 -18.54 -5.60 7.84
CA SER A 97 -17.34 -6.10 8.54
C SER A 97 -16.93 -5.15 9.67
N LYS A 98 -16.88 -3.85 9.40
CA LYS A 98 -16.56 -2.84 10.42
C LYS A 98 -17.61 -2.74 11.51
N TYR A 99 -18.90 -2.91 11.19
CA TYR A 99 -20.00 -2.92 12.16
C TYR A 99 -19.86 -4.05 13.19
N ILE A 100 -19.38 -5.22 12.78
CA ILE A 100 -19.13 -6.36 13.67
C ILE A 100 -17.70 -6.40 14.25
N GLY A 101 -16.91 -5.35 14.04
CA GLY A 101 -15.58 -5.19 14.63
C GLY A 101 -14.45 -5.93 13.92
N ILE A 102 -14.64 -6.35 12.66
CA ILE A 102 -13.59 -6.95 11.83
C ILE A 102 -12.75 -5.85 11.18
N ASN A 103 -11.42 -5.97 11.30
CA ASN A 103 -10.48 -5.07 10.64
C ASN A 103 -10.55 -5.19 9.11
N THR A 104 -10.48 -4.06 8.43
CA THR A 104 -10.71 -3.96 6.98
C THR A 104 -9.48 -3.45 6.23
N VAL A 105 -9.10 -4.19 5.19
CA VAL A 105 -8.06 -3.79 4.23
C VAL A 105 -8.68 -3.64 2.85
N LEU A 106 -8.26 -2.60 2.13
CA LEU A 106 -8.58 -2.42 0.71
C LEU A 106 -7.30 -2.43 -0.11
N GLU A 107 -7.24 -3.29 -1.13
CA GLU A 107 -6.23 -3.26 -2.18
C GLU A 107 -6.81 -2.65 -3.45
N THR A 108 -6.10 -1.68 -4.02
CA THR A 108 -6.62 -0.92 -5.17
C THR A 108 -5.50 -0.22 -5.92
N SER A 109 -5.71 0.03 -7.21
CA SER A 109 -4.86 0.93 -7.99
C SER A 109 -5.33 2.39 -7.95
N PHE A 110 -6.48 2.68 -7.31
CA PHE A 110 -7.19 3.95 -7.41
C PHE A 110 -7.50 4.39 -8.84
N CYS A 111 -7.51 3.44 -9.78
CA CYS A 111 -7.91 3.67 -11.16
C CYS A 111 -9.44 3.73 -11.25
N GLY A 112 -10.02 4.86 -10.89
CA GLY A 112 -11.45 5.08 -10.90
C GLY A 112 -11.81 6.54 -10.60
N ALA A 113 -13.10 6.86 -10.74
CA ALA A 113 -13.61 8.16 -10.35
C ALA A 113 -13.55 8.31 -8.82
N TYR A 114 -13.18 9.50 -8.34
CA TYR A 114 -12.92 9.72 -6.91
C TYR A 114 -14.18 9.51 -6.04
N ASN A 115 -15.38 9.72 -6.59
CA ASN A 115 -16.64 9.42 -5.90
C ASN A 115 -16.76 7.92 -5.53
N GLU A 116 -16.20 7.01 -6.33
CA GLU A 116 -16.18 5.58 -6.00
C GLU A 116 -15.24 5.29 -4.83
N ILE A 117 -14.12 6.00 -4.74
CA ILE A 117 -13.20 5.93 -3.58
C ILE A 117 -13.93 6.42 -2.32
N GLN A 118 -14.66 7.54 -2.42
CA GLN A 118 -15.40 8.11 -1.27
C GLN A 118 -16.48 7.18 -0.71
N LYS A 119 -17.02 6.27 -1.52
CA LYS A 119 -17.98 5.26 -1.05
C LYS A 119 -17.34 4.26 -0.09
N VAL A 120 -16.12 3.81 -0.38
CA VAL A 120 -15.44 2.74 0.38
C VAL A 120 -14.54 3.27 1.49
N ALA A 121 -13.88 4.41 1.26
CA ALA A 121 -12.85 4.96 2.14
C ALA A 121 -13.22 5.09 3.63
N PRO A 122 -14.44 5.49 4.03
CA PRO A 122 -14.81 5.57 5.45
C PRO A 122 -14.74 4.24 6.20
N TYR A 123 -14.80 3.12 5.47
CA TYR A 123 -14.88 1.77 6.01
C TYR A 123 -13.57 0.99 5.83
N VAL A 124 -12.46 1.68 5.53
CA VAL A 124 -11.14 1.06 5.35
C VAL A 124 -10.22 1.48 6.49
N ASP A 125 -9.69 0.50 7.22
CA ASP A 125 -8.70 0.75 8.28
C ASP A 125 -7.29 0.85 7.70
N THR A 126 -6.95 -0.03 6.75
CA THR A 126 -5.67 -0.04 6.06
C THR A 126 -5.86 -0.09 4.54
N LEU A 127 -5.19 0.80 3.83
CA LEU A 127 -5.19 0.91 2.39
C LEU A 127 -3.84 0.48 1.83
N PHE A 128 -3.89 -0.45 0.87
CA PHE A 128 -2.79 -0.79 0.00
C PHE A 128 -3.07 -0.23 -1.38
N VAL A 129 -2.25 0.75 -1.80
CA VAL A 129 -2.41 1.42 -3.09
C VAL A 129 -1.21 1.21 -3.99
N ASP A 130 -1.46 0.70 -5.19
CA ASP A 130 -0.41 0.40 -6.15
C ASP A 130 -0.03 1.63 -7.00
N VAL A 131 1.24 2.04 -6.91
CA VAL A 131 1.86 2.95 -7.89
C VAL A 131 2.75 2.13 -8.80
N LYS A 132 2.17 1.64 -9.90
CA LYS A 132 2.83 0.69 -10.81
C LYS A 132 4.01 1.32 -11.56
N MET A 133 3.83 2.57 -11.98
CA MET A 133 4.83 3.40 -12.67
C MET A 133 4.50 4.87 -12.42
N PHE A 134 5.51 5.74 -12.40
CA PHE A 134 5.33 7.19 -12.35
C PHE A 134 5.29 7.80 -13.75
N THR A 135 6.09 7.28 -14.69
CA THR A 135 6.12 7.79 -16.06
C THR A 135 4.83 7.42 -16.79
N SER A 136 3.97 8.41 -17.04
CA SER A 136 2.64 8.24 -17.65
C SER A 136 2.64 7.46 -18.97
N LYS A 137 3.61 7.73 -19.86
CA LYS A 137 3.75 7.00 -21.13
C LYS A 137 4.01 5.50 -20.90
N LEU A 138 4.92 5.18 -19.98
CA LEU A 138 5.24 3.80 -19.66
C LEU A 138 4.06 3.12 -18.94
N HIS A 139 3.41 3.81 -18.01
CA HIS A 139 2.21 3.29 -17.34
C HIS A 139 1.13 2.89 -18.36
N LYS A 140 0.85 3.77 -19.33
CA LYS A 140 -0.11 3.48 -20.41
C LYS A 140 0.33 2.33 -21.30
N GLN A 141 1.61 2.25 -21.64
CA GLN A 141 2.15 1.16 -22.44
C GLN A 141 1.95 -0.21 -21.76
N TRP A 142 2.18 -0.29 -20.45
CA TRP A 142 2.23 -1.57 -19.75
C TRP A 142 0.95 -1.93 -18.98
N THR A 143 0.04 -0.98 -18.79
CA THR A 143 -1.23 -1.19 -18.05
C THR A 143 -2.47 -0.77 -18.84
N GLY A 144 -2.31 -0.19 -20.04
CA GLY A 144 -3.39 0.25 -20.92
C GLY A 144 -3.94 1.65 -20.66
N LEU A 145 -3.76 2.21 -19.46
CA LEU A 145 -4.25 3.55 -19.07
C LEU A 145 -3.12 4.40 -18.49
N ASP A 146 -3.25 5.72 -18.48
CA ASP A 146 -2.31 6.57 -17.75
C ASP A 146 -2.57 6.58 -16.23
N ASN A 147 -1.65 7.17 -15.48
CA ASN A 147 -1.66 7.20 -14.01
C ASN A 147 -2.01 8.57 -13.42
N GLN A 148 -2.38 9.58 -14.23
CA GLN A 148 -2.55 10.94 -13.70
C GLN A 148 -3.70 11.02 -12.70
N GLN A 149 -4.81 10.35 -13.00
CA GLN A 149 -5.96 10.26 -12.09
C GLN A 149 -5.59 9.51 -10.81
N ILE A 150 -4.82 8.43 -10.91
CA ILE A 150 -4.37 7.61 -9.78
C ILE A 150 -3.55 8.47 -8.81
N LEU A 151 -2.53 9.18 -9.31
CA LEU A 151 -1.67 10.02 -8.48
C LEU A 151 -2.43 11.18 -7.82
N LYS A 152 -3.42 11.76 -8.52
CA LYS A 152 -4.32 12.78 -7.95
C LYS A 152 -5.22 12.20 -6.86
N ASN A 153 -5.77 11.00 -7.08
CA ASN A 153 -6.62 10.31 -6.12
C ASN A 153 -5.85 9.99 -4.83
N ILE A 154 -4.60 9.54 -4.93
CA ILE A 154 -3.73 9.27 -3.75
C ILE A 154 -3.57 10.53 -2.89
N ARG A 155 -3.14 11.65 -3.49
CA ARG A 155 -2.96 12.92 -2.75
C ARG A 155 -4.25 13.36 -2.06
N ARG A 156 -5.37 13.32 -2.79
CA ARG A 156 -6.67 13.73 -2.26
C ARG A 156 -7.15 12.82 -1.13
N PHE A 157 -6.98 11.51 -1.27
CA PHE A 157 -7.36 10.54 -0.25
C PHE A 157 -6.61 10.79 1.07
N LEU A 158 -5.29 11.02 1.01
CA LEU A 158 -4.46 11.23 2.20
C LEU A 158 -4.86 12.47 3.01
N ILE A 159 -5.39 13.50 2.34
CA ILE A 159 -5.91 14.71 2.98
C ILE A 159 -7.28 14.43 3.63
N GLU A 160 -8.17 13.74 2.92
CA GLU A 160 -9.56 13.53 3.37
C GLU A 160 -9.69 12.42 4.43
N TYR A 161 -8.78 11.44 4.47
CA TYR A 161 -8.87 10.26 5.34
C TYR A 161 -7.61 10.06 6.20
N PRO A 162 -7.30 10.99 7.13
CA PRO A 162 -6.04 10.98 7.89
C PRO A 162 -5.88 9.78 8.84
N ASN A 163 -6.98 9.13 9.22
CA ASN A 163 -6.99 7.99 10.15
C ASN A 163 -6.80 6.63 9.47
N CYS A 164 -6.88 6.56 8.14
CA CYS A 164 -6.65 5.32 7.41
C CYS A 164 -5.13 5.08 7.32
N GLU A 165 -4.64 3.91 7.75
CA GLU A 165 -3.25 3.53 7.50
C GLU A 165 -3.07 3.33 5.99
N VAL A 166 -2.01 3.87 5.39
CA VAL A 166 -1.78 3.76 3.94
C VAL A 166 -0.38 3.24 3.71
N ARG A 167 -0.25 2.27 2.81
CA ARG A 167 1.05 1.86 2.24
C ARG A 167 0.98 1.94 0.73
N ILE A 168 2.00 2.54 0.13
CA ILE A 168 2.14 2.60 -1.32
C ILE A 168 2.99 1.41 -1.76
N ARG A 169 2.49 0.65 -2.72
CA ARG A 169 3.13 -0.56 -3.23
C ARG A 169 3.59 -0.37 -4.67
N VAL A 170 4.73 -0.96 -4.99
CA VAL A 170 5.29 -0.93 -6.33
C VAL A 170 5.68 -2.35 -6.74
N PRO A 171 4.97 -2.99 -7.69
CA PRO A 171 5.44 -4.22 -8.30
C PRO A 171 6.70 -3.92 -9.12
N VAL A 172 7.82 -4.55 -8.80
CA VAL A 172 9.12 -4.37 -9.45
C VAL A 172 9.31 -5.48 -10.49
N VAL A 173 9.24 -5.10 -11.76
CA VAL A 173 9.26 -5.98 -12.92
C VAL A 173 10.52 -5.75 -13.76
N PRO A 174 11.41 -6.76 -13.89
CA PRO A 174 12.62 -6.67 -14.70
C PRO A 174 12.32 -6.28 -16.15
N GLY A 175 13.17 -5.43 -16.72
CA GLY A 175 13.01 -4.92 -18.10
C GLY A 175 11.88 -3.90 -18.29
N ILE A 176 11.06 -3.63 -17.27
CA ILE A 176 9.94 -2.68 -17.35
C ILE A 176 10.17 -1.49 -16.43
N ASN A 177 10.03 -1.68 -15.12
CA ASN A 177 10.12 -0.59 -14.14
C ASN A 177 11.19 -0.86 -13.06
N MET A 178 11.90 -1.99 -13.14
CA MET A 178 13.08 -2.27 -12.33
C MET A 178 14.30 -1.47 -12.84
N ASN A 179 14.20 -0.15 -12.73
CA ASN A 179 15.32 0.75 -12.96
C ASN A 179 15.29 1.87 -11.91
N LEU A 180 16.47 2.35 -11.57
CA LEU A 180 16.62 3.29 -10.46
C LEU A 180 15.90 4.62 -10.72
N THR A 181 15.91 5.13 -11.94
CA THR A 181 15.28 6.41 -12.28
C THR A 181 13.77 6.38 -12.03
N GLU A 182 13.10 5.35 -12.52
CA GLU A 182 11.65 5.20 -12.34
C GLU A 182 11.29 5.01 -10.85
N LEU A 183 12.01 4.12 -10.15
CA LEU A 183 11.76 3.84 -8.74
C LEU A 183 12.07 5.05 -7.83
N LEU A 184 13.13 5.81 -8.12
CA LEU A 184 13.43 7.06 -7.41
C LEU A 184 12.35 8.11 -7.64
N THR A 185 11.79 8.17 -8.85
CA THR A 185 10.72 9.13 -9.14
C THR A 185 9.47 8.80 -8.31
N ILE A 186 9.14 7.52 -8.17
CA ILE A 186 8.08 7.06 -7.26
C ILE A 186 8.45 7.40 -5.80
N ALA A 187 9.66 7.07 -5.36
CA ALA A 187 10.11 7.35 -3.99
C ALA A 187 10.04 8.85 -3.64
N CYS A 188 10.47 9.73 -4.54
CA CYS A 188 10.34 11.18 -4.38
C CYS A 188 8.88 11.63 -4.32
N PHE A 189 8.01 11.05 -5.15
CA PHE A 189 6.58 11.33 -5.06
C PHE A 189 6.00 10.92 -3.70
N VAL A 190 6.36 9.75 -3.17
CA VAL A 190 5.89 9.29 -1.86
C VAL A 190 6.42 10.17 -0.73
N ALA A 191 7.68 10.59 -0.81
CA ALA A 191 8.27 11.50 0.18
C ALA A 191 7.69 12.92 0.15
N ASP A 192 7.11 13.34 -0.99
CA ASP A 192 6.43 14.64 -1.19
C ASP A 192 4.97 14.64 -0.68
N LEU A 193 4.45 13.50 -0.21
CA LEU A 193 3.09 13.44 0.33
C LEU A 193 2.99 14.15 1.68
N ASP A 194 1.85 14.77 1.95
CA ASP A 194 1.58 15.54 3.18
C ASP A 194 1.52 14.69 4.48
N ARG A 195 1.79 13.38 4.38
CA ARG A 195 1.81 12.44 5.50
C ARG A 195 2.88 11.38 5.25
N PHE A 196 3.48 10.88 6.34
CA PHE A 196 4.33 9.71 6.28
C PHE A 196 3.57 8.50 5.73
N VAL A 197 4.09 7.91 4.66
CA VAL A 197 3.54 6.74 3.97
C VAL A 197 4.69 5.78 3.63
N PRO A 198 4.68 4.54 4.15
CA PRO A 198 5.61 3.49 3.73
C PRO A 198 5.55 3.21 2.23
N LEU A 199 6.72 2.98 1.62
CA LEU A 199 6.86 2.45 0.27
C LEU A 199 7.22 0.97 0.34
N GLU A 200 6.46 0.10 -0.31
CA GLU A 200 6.68 -1.34 -0.33
C GLU A 200 7.00 -1.79 -1.77
N LEU A 201 8.17 -2.41 -1.96
CA LEU A 201 8.59 -3.00 -3.22
C LEU A 201 8.19 -4.48 -3.24
N LEU A 202 7.36 -4.84 -4.21
CA LEU A 202 6.87 -6.20 -4.42
C LEU A 202 7.64 -6.84 -5.58
N PRO A 203 8.33 -7.97 -5.39
CA PRO A 203 9.02 -8.63 -6.50
C PRO A 203 8.00 -9.16 -7.51
N TYR A 204 8.29 -8.98 -8.79
CA TYR A 204 7.56 -9.66 -9.85
C TYR A 204 7.60 -11.19 -9.68
N HIS A 205 6.47 -11.83 -9.99
CA HIS A 205 6.33 -13.28 -10.03
C HIS A 205 5.42 -13.68 -11.20
N CYS A 206 5.59 -14.91 -11.71
CA CYS A 206 4.82 -15.45 -12.82
C CYS A 206 3.51 -16.17 -12.41
N TYR A 207 2.98 -15.91 -11.21
CA TYR A 207 1.78 -16.59 -10.68
C TYR A 207 0.54 -16.50 -11.58
N GLY A 208 0.45 -15.48 -12.44
CA GLY A 208 -0.68 -15.33 -13.37
C GLY A 208 -0.70 -16.33 -14.53
N MET A 209 0.40 -17.05 -14.81
CA MET A 209 0.52 -17.92 -15.99
C MET A 209 -0.64 -18.91 -16.15
N HIS A 210 -1.06 -19.55 -15.05
CA HIS A 210 -2.18 -20.50 -15.08
C HIS A 210 -3.52 -19.82 -15.45
N GLY A 211 -3.76 -18.60 -14.96
CA GLY A 211 -4.94 -17.81 -15.30
C GLY A 211 -4.97 -17.46 -16.79
N TYR A 212 -3.84 -17.03 -17.36
CA TYR A 212 -3.74 -16.76 -18.80
C TYR A 212 -4.01 -18.01 -19.62
N GLN A 213 -3.40 -19.14 -19.26
CA GLN A 213 -3.60 -20.42 -19.94
C GLN A 213 -5.06 -20.88 -19.90
N ALA A 214 -5.73 -20.80 -18.74
CA ALA A 214 -7.14 -21.16 -18.61
C ALA A 214 -8.04 -20.25 -19.46
N LEU A 215 -7.68 -18.96 -19.58
CA LEU A 215 -8.33 -18.01 -20.47
C LEU A 215 -7.95 -18.18 -21.95
N GLY A 216 -7.02 -19.08 -22.29
CA GLY A 216 -6.55 -19.25 -23.67
C GLY A 216 -5.80 -18.03 -24.19
N LEU A 217 -5.17 -17.28 -23.28
CA LEU A 217 -4.38 -16.10 -23.56
C LEU A 217 -2.89 -16.42 -23.41
N GLU A 218 -2.07 -15.73 -24.19
CA GLU A 218 -0.62 -15.79 -24.04
C GLU A 218 -0.17 -14.87 -22.89
N TYR A 219 0.74 -15.35 -22.04
CA TYR A 219 1.29 -14.54 -20.96
C TYR A 219 2.47 -13.70 -21.48
N PRO A 220 2.39 -12.35 -21.48
CA PRO A 220 3.38 -11.51 -22.16
C PRO A 220 4.80 -11.57 -21.58
N LEU A 221 4.95 -12.04 -20.33
CA LEU A 221 6.19 -11.98 -19.56
C LEU A 221 6.70 -13.36 -19.13
N ALA A 222 6.34 -14.41 -19.88
CA ALA A 222 6.69 -15.80 -19.56
C ALA A 222 8.20 -16.01 -19.34
N ASP A 223 9.04 -15.33 -20.11
CA ASP A 223 10.50 -15.45 -20.04
C ASP A 223 11.16 -14.40 -19.11
N THR A 224 10.37 -13.54 -18.46
CA THR A 224 10.90 -12.54 -17.53
C THR A 224 11.25 -13.21 -16.20
N PRO A 225 12.49 -13.13 -15.70
CA PRO A 225 12.85 -13.71 -14.41
C PRO A 225 12.25 -12.91 -13.25
N ALA A 226 12.00 -13.57 -12.12
CA ALA A 226 11.71 -12.87 -10.87
C ALA A 226 12.97 -12.15 -10.34
N PRO A 227 12.87 -10.91 -9.83
CA PRO A 227 13.99 -10.27 -9.14
C PRO A 227 14.46 -11.12 -7.96
N SER A 228 15.77 -11.29 -7.83
CA SER A 228 16.32 -11.98 -6.66
C SER A 228 16.14 -11.15 -5.38
N PRO A 229 16.09 -11.79 -4.20
CA PRO A 229 16.05 -11.06 -2.92
C PRO A 229 17.20 -10.05 -2.77
N LYS A 230 18.39 -10.40 -3.26
CA LYS A 230 19.56 -9.51 -3.23
C LYS A 230 19.33 -8.24 -4.04
N GLU A 231 18.74 -8.34 -5.23
CA GLU A 231 18.41 -7.18 -6.06
C GLU A 231 17.33 -6.32 -5.42
N MET A 232 16.28 -6.94 -4.87
CA MET A 232 15.21 -6.23 -4.17
C MET A 232 15.72 -5.45 -2.95
N PHE A 233 16.58 -6.07 -2.12
CA PHE A 233 17.21 -5.39 -0.99
C PHE A 233 18.13 -4.27 -1.43
N ALA A 234 18.92 -4.47 -2.50
CA ALA A 234 19.81 -3.43 -3.02
C ALA A 234 19.02 -2.21 -3.54
N LEU A 235 17.90 -2.44 -4.24
CA LEU A 235 17.01 -1.37 -4.69
C LEU A 235 16.41 -0.63 -3.49
N ALA A 236 15.85 -1.34 -2.52
CA ALA A 236 15.24 -0.72 -1.34
C ALA A 236 16.25 0.11 -0.53
N ASP A 237 17.45 -0.43 -0.30
CA ASP A 237 18.54 0.28 0.37
C ASP A 237 18.93 1.56 -0.40
N GLN A 238 19.09 1.45 -1.72
CA GLN A 238 19.45 2.58 -2.56
C GLN A 238 18.39 3.69 -2.56
N LEU A 239 17.10 3.33 -2.63
CA LEU A 239 16.00 4.29 -2.54
C LEU A 239 15.99 5.00 -1.19
N ALA A 240 16.07 4.24 -0.09
CA ALA A 240 16.05 4.80 1.26
C ALA A 240 17.27 5.70 1.56
N ARG A 241 18.45 5.40 1.00
CA ARG A 241 19.63 6.27 1.09
C ARG A 241 19.48 7.56 0.31
N THR A 242 18.87 7.48 -0.87
CA THR A 242 18.75 8.62 -1.80
C THR A 242 17.62 9.56 -1.39
N VAL A 243 16.56 9.02 -0.79
CA VAL A 243 15.42 9.76 -0.26
C VAL A 243 15.34 9.53 1.25
N PRO A 244 16.10 10.31 2.05
CA PRO A 244 16.09 10.17 3.50
C PRO A 244 14.68 10.34 4.08
N HIS A 245 14.41 9.68 5.21
CA HIS A 245 13.13 9.61 5.91
C HIS A 245 12.03 8.80 5.23
N LEU A 246 12.24 8.34 3.99
CA LEU A 246 11.34 7.36 3.38
C LEU A 246 11.60 5.97 3.95
N LEU A 247 10.54 5.34 4.47
CA LEU A 247 10.58 3.94 4.87
C LEU A 247 10.29 3.07 3.65
N VAL A 248 11.29 2.29 3.24
CA VAL A 248 11.20 1.41 2.08
C VAL A 248 11.28 -0.05 2.53
N THR A 249 10.22 -0.81 2.30
CA THR A 249 10.17 -2.24 2.59
C THR A 249 10.37 -3.03 1.30
N ALA A 250 11.14 -4.10 1.35
CA ALA A 250 11.21 -5.10 0.30
C ALA A 250 11.28 -6.48 0.92
N LEU A 251 10.40 -7.40 0.48
CA LEU A 251 10.23 -8.70 1.09
C LEU A 251 10.00 -8.57 2.61
N THR A 252 10.92 -9.08 3.42
CA THR A 252 10.86 -9.06 4.89
C THR A 252 11.72 -7.98 5.54
N LYS A 253 12.36 -7.11 4.75
CA LYS A 253 13.30 -6.10 5.27
C LYS A 253 12.82 -4.69 5.01
N THR A 254 13.01 -3.84 6.01
CA THR A 254 12.68 -2.43 5.98
C THR A 254 13.94 -1.59 6.08
N PHE A 255 14.08 -0.60 5.21
CA PHE A 255 15.20 0.30 5.08
C PHE A 255 14.74 1.74 5.36
N ILE A 256 15.47 2.45 6.22
CA ILE A 256 15.22 3.85 6.52
C ILE A 256 16.54 4.54 6.87
N TYR A 257 16.77 5.72 6.30
CA TYR A 257 17.92 6.56 6.62
C TYR A 257 17.43 7.91 7.13
N LEU A 258 17.86 8.29 8.32
CA LEU A 258 17.57 9.59 8.90
C LEU A 258 18.74 10.53 8.61
N LEU A 259 18.46 11.75 8.16
CA LEU A 259 19.50 12.77 8.04
C LEU A 259 20.18 13.00 9.41
N ASN A 260 21.51 13.09 9.41
CA ASN A 260 22.26 13.40 10.62
C ASN A 260 21.82 14.78 11.16
N PRO A 261 21.40 14.90 12.43
CA PRO A 261 21.02 16.16 13.06
C PRO A 261 22.02 17.30 12.85
N SER A 262 23.33 16.99 12.82
CA SER A 262 24.40 17.97 12.60
C SER A 262 24.40 18.57 11.20
N PHE A 263 23.88 17.86 10.19
CA PHE A 263 23.81 18.32 8.80
C PHE A 263 22.63 19.27 8.58
N ILE A 264 21.52 19.07 9.29
CA ILE A 264 20.34 19.96 9.29
C ILE A 264 20.69 21.31 9.93
N LEU A 265 21.46 21.29 11.03
CA LEU A 265 22.00 22.50 11.66
C LEU A 265 22.98 23.24 10.75
N TRP A 266 23.84 22.52 10.01
CA TRP A 266 24.77 23.11 9.05
C TRP A 266 24.10 23.80 7.85
N ILE A 267 22.98 23.25 7.33
CA ILE A 267 22.17 23.89 6.28
C ILE A 267 21.52 25.18 6.84
N ASN A 268 21.04 25.16 8.07
CA ASN A 268 20.43 26.34 8.72
C ASN A 268 21.43 27.47 8.96
N GLU A 269 22.70 27.18 9.28
CA GLU A 269 23.71 28.21 9.49
C GLU A 269 24.12 28.94 8.19
N ARG A 270 24.05 28.28 7.03
CA ARG A 270 24.46 28.87 5.73
C ARG A 270 23.34 29.54 4.93
N HIS A 271 22.06 29.28 5.22
CA HIS A 271 20.94 29.97 4.57
C HIS A 271 20.48 31.24 5.31
N SER A 272 21.34 31.78 6.18
CA SER A 272 21.16 33.07 6.82
C SER A 272 21.57 34.26 5.94
N LEU A 273 21.34 34.23 4.61
CA LEU A 273 21.48 35.41 3.76
C LEU A 273 20.47 35.38 2.60
N ALA A 274 19.47 36.25 2.71
CA ALA A 274 18.53 36.76 1.70
C ALA A 274 17.34 35.88 1.26
N ALA A 275 16.18 36.19 1.87
CA ALA A 275 14.82 36.20 1.32
C ALA A 275 14.15 34.88 0.86
N ALA A 276 13.24 34.34 1.69
CA ALA A 276 11.83 34.07 1.34
C ALA A 276 11.06 33.29 2.44
N SER A 277 10.12 34.01 3.09
CA SER A 277 8.80 33.59 3.62
C SER A 277 8.55 32.18 4.21
N SER A 278 8.35 32.17 5.53
CA SER A 278 7.25 31.57 6.31
C SER A 278 6.84 30.08 6.17
N ARG A 279 7.55 29.23 5.41
CA ARG A 279 7.24 27.77 5.36
C ARG A 279 8.17 26.86 6.17
N ILE A 280 9.28 27.36 6.70
CA ILE A 280 10.32 26.54 7.36
C ILE A 280 10.13 26.48 8.90
N GLU A 281 9.46 27.46 9.52
CA GLU A 281 9.25 27.46 10.98
C GLU A 281 8.30 26.36 11.48
N LEU A 282 7.35 25.89 10.66
CA LEU A 282 6.45 24.80 11.05
C LEU A 282 7.10 23.40 10.97
N LEU A 283 8.14 23.23 10.15
CA LEU A 283 8.94 22.01 10.08
C LEU A 283 9.90 21.88 11.28
N LEU A 284 10.32 23.01 11.86
CA LEU A 284 11.30 23.01 12.96
C LEU A 284 10.69 22.75 14.34
N LYS A 285 9.38 23.01 14.55
CA LYS A 285 8.71 22.67 15.82
C LYS A 285 8.41 21.18 16.00
N SER A 286 8.38 20.40 14.92
CA SER A 286 8.11 18.95 14.95
C SER A 286 9.38 18.08 14.94
N VAL A 287 10.53 18.63 14.56
CA VAL A 287 11.81 17.89 14.51
C VAL A 287 12.58 17.96 15.83
N SER A 288 12.28 18.90 16.73
CA SER A 288 13.05 19.10 17.97
C SER A 288 12.81 18.05 19.08
N VAL A 289 11.90 17.09 18.90
CA VAL A 289 11.53 16.13 19.96
C VAL A 289 12.04 14.70 19.69
N PHE A 290 12.47 14.37 18.47
CA PHE A 290 12.87 13.00 18.13
C PHE A 290 14.37 12.90 17.89
N LEU A 291 15.13 12.77 18.98
CA LEU A 291 16.58 12.59 18.93
C LEU A 291 17.01 11.46 19.88
N ARG A 292 17.35 10.32 19.27
CA ARG A 292 18.30 9.25 19.67
C ARG A 292 17.70 7.85 19.51
N CYS A 293 18.15 7.13 18.49
CA CYS A 293 18.79 5.81 18.62
C CYS A 293 19.01 5.18 17.23
N PHE A 294 20.22 4.66 17.02
CA PHE A 294 20.59 3.79 15.90
C PHE A 294 20.19 2.36 16.26
N PHE A 295 19.40 1.66 15.44
CA PHE A 295 19.25 0.20 15.52
C PHE A 295 18.98 -0.41 14.14
N GLU A 296 19.74 -1.43 13.76
CA GLU A 296 19.29 -2.47 12.82
C GLU A 296 18.22 -3.29 13.54
N VAL A 297 16.98 -3.25 13.07
CA VAL A 297 15.89 -4.05 13.64
C VAL A 297 15.60 -5.21 12.69
N ASN A 298 15.91 -6.43 13.13
CA ASN A 298 15.43 -7.67 12.51
C ASN A 298 14.00 -7.89 13.01
N LEU A 299 13.00 -7.54 12.20
CA LEU A 299 11.58 -7.64 12.56
C LEU A 299 11.04 -9.03 12.23
N SER A 300 11.19 -9.98 13.16
CA SER A 300 10.39 -11.21 13.19
C SER A 300 9.36 -11.08 14.34
N ASN A 301 8.26 -10.36 14.08
CA ASN A 301 6.97 -10.29 14.80
C ASN A 301 6.42 -8.85 14.83
N GLU A 302 5.25 -8.66 14.24
CA GLU A 302 4.67 -7.34 13.90
C GLU A 302 3.99 -6.58 15.07
N HIS A 303 3.97 -7.08 16.30
CA HIS A 303 3.19 -6.44 17.38
C HIS A 303 3.85 -5.29 18.17
N TRP A 304 5.04 -4.81 17.79
CA TRP A 304 5.83 -3.92 18.69
C TRP A 304 5.94 -2.45 18.30
N LEU A 305 5.47 -2.01 17.13
CA LEU A 305 5.63 -0.61 16.68
C LEU A 305 4.67 0.38 17.37
N ASN A 306 3.46 -0.02 17.75
CA ASN A 306 2.47 0.89 18.33
C ASN A 306 2.66 1.21 19.83
N ARG A 307 3.44 0.41 20.58
CA ARG A 307 3.71 0.68 22.01
C ARG A 307 4.97 1.50 22.27
N TYR A 308 5.97 1.46 21.37
CA TYR A 308 7.24 2.16 21.62
C TYR A 308 7.18 3.66 21.33
N ILE A 309 6.31 4.12 20.42
CA ILE A 309 6.11 5.56 20.18
C ILE A 309 5.45 6.24 21.40
N PHE A 310 4.58 5.53 22.15
CA PHE A 310 3.94 6.08 23.36
C PHE A 310 4.72 5.85 24.66
N THR A 311 5.57 4.81 24.75
CA THR A 311 6.31 4.53 26.00
C THR A 311 7.53 5.45 26.17
N VAL A 312 8.12 5.95 25.08
CA VAL A 312 9.23 6.91 25.16
C VAL A 312 8.79 8.28 25.70
N CYS A 313 7.50 8.63 25.62
CA CYS A 313 6.96 9.86 26.21
C CYS A 313 6.74 9.81 27.74
N ARG A 314 6.94 8.67 28.42
CA ARG A 314 6.68 8.54 29.87
C ARG A 314 7.92 8.29 30.74
N LEU A 315 9.11 8.19 30.16
CA LEU A 315 10.34 7.93 30.90
C LEU A 315 11.42 8.96 30.55
N SER A 316 11.20 10.23 30.95
CA SER A 316 12.24 11.22 31.28
C SER A 316 11.66 12.63 31.50
N CYS A 317 10.70 12.74 32.42
CA CYS A 317 10.38 14.03 33.03
C CYS A 317 10.54 13.95 34.55
N ASP A 318 11.79 13.79 35.00
CA ASP A 318 12.19 14.13 36.37
C ASP A 318 12.55 15.62 36.40
N ARG A 319 11.54 16.49 36.20
CA ARG A 319 11.49 17.91 36.60
C ARG A 319 10.27 18.63 36.01
N CYS A 320 9.08 18.26 36.46
CA CYS A 320 7.91 19.16 36.50
C CYS A 320 7.20 18.89 37.83
N TYR A 321 7.81 19.37 38.91
CA TYR A 321 7.10 19.71 40.14
C TYR A 321 6.43 21.07 39.94
N ASP A 322 5.26 21.21 40.55
CA ASP A 322 4.48 22.41 40.85
C ASP A 322 3.43 22.90 39.82
N PHE A 323 2.18 22.69 40.27
CA PHE A 323 0.85 23.17 39.83
C PHE A 323 0.13 22.47 38.67
#